data_AF-A0A6A3C8G9-F1
#
_entry.id   AF-A0A6A3C8G9-F1
#
_cell.length_a   1.000
_cell.length_b   1.000
_cell.length_c   1.000
_cell.angle_alpha   90.00
_cell.angle_beta   90.00
_cell.angle_gamma   90.00
#
_symmetry.space_group_name_H-M   'P 1'
#
loop_
_entity.id
_entity.type
_entity.pdbx_description
1 polymer ?
#
loop_
_entity_poly.entity_id
_entity_poly.type
_entity_poly.pdbx_seq_one_letter_code
_entity_poly.pdbx_strand_id
1 'polypeptide(L)'
;MVESSFTLHRKLDVVHPFIPTNLFKLLLKYKPEDKLAKKERLLKKAQAEAEGKAPESKKPIVVKYDLNHVTYLIEQNKAQLVVIAHDVDPIELAVWLPALCRKMEVPYCIVKGKARLGSIVLKKTATVLCLTTVKNEDKMEFSKILEAIKTNFNDKNDENRKKWGGGIMGSKSQARTKAKERLLAKEAAQRMT
;
A
#
# COMPACT_ATOMS: atom_id res chain seq x y z
N MET A 1 -21.89 4.29 -12.22
CA MET A 1 -21.91 5.24 -11.09
C MET A 1 -22.12 4.59 -9.72
N VAL A 2 -22.68 3.37 -9.62
CA VAL A 2 -22.91 2.71 -8.31
C VAL A 2 -21.64 2.06 -7.73
N GLU A 3 -20.72 1.56 -8.56
CA GLU A 3 -19.45 0.98 -8.08
C GLU A 3 -18.45 2.01 -7.54
N SER A 4 -18.50 3.26 -8.02
CA SER A 4 -17.61 4.34 -7.61
C SER A 4 -17.86 4.81 -6.17
N SER A 5 -19.12 4.75 -5.70
CA SER A 5 -19.50 5.15 -4.33
C SER A 5 -19.19 4.08 -3.27
N PHE A 6 -19.05 2.82 -3.66
CA PHE A 6 -18.81 1.67 -2.77
C PHE A 6 -17.39 1.61 -2.19
N THR A 7 -16.46 2.41 -2.71
CA THR A 7 -15.04 2.40 -2.32
C THR A 7 -14.71 3.50 -1.29
N LEU A 8 -15.60 4.49 -1.13
CA LEU A 8 -15.36 5.74 -0.38
C LEU A 8 -15.64 5.65 1.14
N HIS A 9 -16.57 4.79 1.59
CA HIS A 9 -16.93 4.67 3.02
C HIS A 9 -16.22 3.53 3.75
N ARG A 10 -15.25 2.89 3.08
CA ARG A 10 -14.44 1.85 3.69
C ARG A 10 -13.53 2.56 4.69
N LYS A 11 -13.67 2.27 5.98
CA LYS A 11 -12.50 2.26 6.87
C LYS A 11 -11.55 1.31 6.16
N LEU A 12 -10.64 1.86 5.36
CA LEU A 12 -9.59 1.10 4.71
C LEU A 12 -9.01 0.27 5.82
N ASP A 13 -9.10 -1.06 5.70
CA ASP A 13 -8.43 -1.98 6.62
C ASP A 13 -6.95 -1.72 6.44
N VAL A 14 -6.49 -0.70 7.15
CA VAL A 14 -5.12 -0.26 7.05
C VAL A 14 -4.34 -1.35 7.71
N VAL A 15 -3.38 -1.85 6.94
CA VAL A 15 -2.43 -2.88 7.33
C VAL A 15 -2.11 -2.77 8.82
N HIS A 16 -2.28 -3.89 9.55
CA HIS A 16 -1.96 -4.02 10.97
C HIS A 16 -0.57 -3.41 11.27
N PRO A 17 -0.36 -2.63 12.35
CA PRO A 17 0.83 -1.77 12.54
C PRO A 17 2.21 -2.43 12.36
N PHE A 18 2.30 -3.75 12.55
CA PHE A 18 3.52 -4.55 12.44
C PHE A 18 3.98 -4.82 11.00
N ILE A 19 3.06 -4.95 10.03
CA ILE A 19 3.41 -5.28 8.63
C ILE A 19 3.99 -4.05 7.87
N PRO A 20 3.50 -2.81 8.06
CA PRO A 20 4.08 -1.63 7.44
C PRO A 20 5.55 -1.42 7.81
N THR A 21 5.95 -1.66 9.06
CA THR A 21 7.31 -1.36 9.52
C THR A 21 8.34 -2.22 8.80
N ASN A 22 8.09 -3.52 8.64
CA ASN A 22 8.97 -4.43 7.91
C ASN A 22 8.96 -4.12 6.39
N LEU A 23 7.79 -3.79 5.82
CA LEU A 23 7.68 -3.34 4.44
C LEU A 23 8.52 -2.08 4.18
N PHE A 24 8.44 -1.08 5.05
CA PHE A 24 9.22 0.16 4.91
C PHE A 24 10.72 -0.08 5.07
N LYS A 25 11.15 -0.97 5.99
CA LYS A 25 12.56 -1.37 6.12
C LYS A 25 13.10 -1.99 4.83
N LEU A 26 12.32 -2.86 4.19
CA LEU A 26 12.67 -3.45 2.90
C LEU A 26 12.75 -2.36 1.81
N LEU A 27 11.72 -1.51 1.68
CA LEU A 27 11.68 -0.45 0.67
C LEU A 27 12.81 0.58 0.80
N LEU A 28 13.31 0.83 2.01
CA LEU A 28 14.46 1.69 2.26
C LEU A 28 15.74 1.19 1.57
N LYS A 29 15.90 -0.13 1.38
CA LYS A 29 17.06 -0.73 0.67
C LYS A 29 17.00 -0.49 -0.84
N TYR A 30 15.80 -0.31 -1.39
CA TYR A 30 15.54 -0.19 -2.84
C TYR A 30 15.25 1.26 -3.27
N LYS A 31 15.69 2.24 -2.49
CA LYS A 31 15.47 3.65 -2.77
C LYS A 31 16.03 4.06 -4.14
N PRO A 32 15.29 4.86 -4.92
CA PRO A 32 15.84 5.48 -6.12
C PRO A 32 16.93 6.50 -5.75
N GLU A 33 17.86 6.70 -6.68
CA GLU A 33 18.98 7.63 -6.50
C GLU A 33 18.50 9.09 -6.41
N ASP A 34 19.22 9.87 -5.61
CA ASP A 34 19.08 11.33 -5.60
C ASP A 34 19.68 11.96 -6.87
N LYS A 35 19.27 13.19 -7.18
CA LYS A 35 19.78 13.95 -8.34
C LYS A 35 21.30 14.11 -8.31
N LEU A 36 21.88 14.35 -7.12
CA LEU A 36 23.33 14.47 -6.94
C LEU A 36 24.04 13.12 -7.18
N ALA A 37 23.57 12.06 -6.53
CA ALA A 37 24.09 10.70 -6.73
C ALA A 37 23.99 10.25 -8.19
N LYS A 38 22.90 10.59 -8.88
CA LYS A 38 22.72 10.32 -10.31
C LYS A 38 23.76 11.07 -11.16
N LYS A 39 24.05 12.34 -10.85
CA LYS A 39 25.08 13.13 -11.55
C LYS A 39 26.47 12.49 -11.36
N GLU A 40 26.83 12.13 -10.14
CA GLU A 40 28.11 11.47 -9.84
C GLU A 40 28.23 10.11 -10.55
N ARG A 41 27.16 9.31 -10.56
CA ARG A 41 27.14 8.04 -11.27
C ARG A 41 27.36 8.21 -12.77
N LEU A 42 26.73 9.23 -13.37
CA LEU A 42 26.91 9.54 -14.80
C LEU A 42 28.34 10.01 -15.10
N LEU A 43 28.94 10.83 -14.23
CA LEU A 43 30.33 11.26 -14.37
C LEU A 43 31.31 10.08 -14.27
N LYS A 44 31.14 9.21 -13.26
CA LYS A 44 31.95 7.99 -13.10
C LYS A 44 31.80 7.05 -14.29
N LYS A 45 30.59 6.92 -14.82
CA LYS A 45 30.33 6.10 -16.00
C LYS A 45 31.02 6.68 -17.24
N ALA A 46 30.93 7.99 -17.46
CA ALA A 46 31.62 8.66 -18.56
C ALA A 46 33.14 8.53 -18.46
N GLN A 47 33.71 8.62 -17.25
CA GLN A 47 35.15 8.39 -17.02
C GLN A 47 35.55 6.94 -17.30
N ALA A 48 34.77 5.95 -16.84
CA ALA A 48 35.05 4.54 -17.10
C ALA A 48 34.94 4.17 -18.59
N GLU A 49 33.98 4.77 -19.31
CA GLU A 49 33.84 4.62 -20.76
C GLU A 49 35.02 5.28 -21.51
N ALA A 50 35.47 6.46 -21.06
CA ALA A 50 36.65 7.13 -21.63
C ALA A 50 37.96 6.34 -21.39
N GLU A 51 38.07 5.61 -20.26
CA GLU A 51 39.18 4.70 -19.97
C GLU A 51 39.09 3.36 -20.72
N GLY A 52 38.06 3.14 -21.55
CA GLY A 52 37.90 1.92 -22.36
C GLY A 52 37.48 0.67 -21.58
N LYS A 53 37.09 0.80 -20.31
CA LYS A 53 36.51 -0.31 -19.54
C LYS A 53 35.05 -0.50 -19.97
N ALA A 54 34.69 -1.73 -20.34
CA ALA A 54 33.34 -2.05 -20.78
C ALA A 54 32.29 -1.65 -19.72
N PRO A 55 31.15 -1.05 -20.12
CA PRO A 55 30.14 -0.55 -19.19
C PRO A 55 29.29 -1.68 -18.60
N GLU A 56 29.88 -2.59 -17.81
CA GLU A 56 29.15 -3.61 -17.04
C GLU A 56 28.55 -3.02 -15.74
N SER A 57 27.74 -1.98 -15.85
CA SER A 57 26.90 -1.59 -14.72
C SER A 57 25.61 -2.42 -14.74
N LYS A 58 25.53 -3.46 -13.91
CA LYS A 58 24.26 -4.18 -13.64
C LYS A 58 23.18 -3.15 -13.30
N LYS A 59 22.07 -3.16 -14.05
CA LYS A 59 20.99 -2.18 -13.90
C LYS A 59 20.50 -2.17 -12.44
N PRO A 60 20.48 -1.01 -11.77
CA PRO A 60 20.11 -0.96 -10.36
C PRO A 60 18.65 -1.36 -10.18
N ILE A 61 18.41 -2.24 -9.22
CA ILE A 61 17.07 -2.63 -8.79
C ILE A 61 16.56 -1.52 -7.88
N VAL A 62 15.53 -0.81 -8.33
CA VAL A 62 14.93 0.32 -7.62
C VAL A 62 13.43 0.17 -7.57
N VAL A 63 12.83 0.74 -6.51
CA VAL A 63 11.38 0.90 -6.43
C VAL A 63 10.90 1.72 -7.64
N LYS A 64 9.88 1.19 -8.32
CA LYS A 64 9.18 1.89 -9.38
C LYS A 64 8.06 2.71 -8.73
N TYR A 65 7.87 3.91 -9.25
CA TYR A 65 6.91 4.87 -8.74
C TYR A 65 6.27 5.60 -9.91
N ASP A 66 5.31 6.47 -9.59
CA ASP A 66 4.40 7.15 -10.52
C ASP A 66 3.29 6.23 -11.04
N LEU A 67 2.10 6.80 -11.13
CA LEU A 67 0.86 6.07 -11.38
C LEU A 67 0.89 5.35 -12.74
N ASN A 68 1.17 6.09 -13.82
CA ASN A 68 1.21 5.55 -15.19
C ASN A 68 2.25 4.45 -15.38
N HIS A 69 3.40 4.56 -14.69
CA HIS A 69 4.46 3.56 -14.81
C HIS A 69 4.09 2.29 -14.04
N VAL A 70 3.54 2.42 -12.83
CA VAL A 70 3.11 1.26 -12.05
C VAL A 70 1.97 0.52 -12.74
N THR A 71 1.02 1.23 -13.34
CA THR A 71 -0.13 0.60 -14.02
C THR A 71 0.32 -0.21 -15.22
N TYR A 72 1.23 0.33 -16.04
CA TYR A 72 1.87 -0.42 -17.11
C TYR A 72 2.57 -1.69 -16.60
N LEU A 73 3.26 -1.63 -15.46
CA LEU A 73 3.93 -2.80 -14.88
C LEU A 73 2.96 -3.87 -14.35
N ILE A 74 1.80 -3.46 -13.85
CA ILE A 74 0.73 -4.36 -13.40
C ILE A 74 0.12 -5.08 -14.60
N GLU A 75 -0.21 -4.35 -15.68
CA GLU A 75 -0.77 -4.94 -16.91
C GLU A 75 0.19 -5.92 -17.57
N GLN A 76 1.50 -5.62 -17.52
CA GLN A 76 2.56 -6.51 -18.01
C GLN A 76 2.87 -7.68 -17.06
N ASN A 77 2.19 -7.78 -15.91
CA ASN A 77 2.41 -8.75 -14.85
C ASN A 77 3.87 -8.85 -14.37
N LYS A 78 4.59 -7.71 -14.42
CA LYS A 78 5.99 -7.59 -13.95
C LYS A 78 6.08 -7.07 -12.52
N ALA A 79 4.97 -6.58 -11.99
CA ALA A 79 4.84 -6.11 -10.61
C ALA A 79 4.70 -7.32 -9.66
N GLN A 80 5.60 -7.43 -8.68
CA GLN A 80 5.50 -8.46 -7.64
C GLN A 80 4.65 -8.00 -6.45
N LEU A 81 4.73 -6.71 -6.12
CA LEU A 81 3.95 -6.08 -5.05
C LEU A 81 3.66 -4.63 -5.41
N VAL A 82 2.42 -4.21 -5.17
CA VAL A 82 1.96 -2.83 -5.33
C VAL A 82 1.56 -2.24 -3.98
N VAL A 83 2.07 -1.05 -3.67
CA VAL A 83 1.77 -0.31 -2.44
C VAL A 83 1.00 0.94 -2.81
N ILE A 84 -0.22 1.09 -2.28
CA ILE A 84 -1.15 2.17 -2.59
C ILE A 84 -1.29 3.06 -1.36
N ALA A 85 -1.22 4.38 -1.53
CA ALA A 85 -1.54 5.33 -0.46
C ALA A 85 -3.05 5.42 -0.22
N HIS A 86 -3.47 5.55 1.04
CA HIS A 86 -4.88 5.75 1.39
C HIS A 86 -5.41 7.18 1.16
N ASP A 87 -4.52 8.17 1.14
CA ASP A 87 -4.78 9.62 1.24
C ASP A 87 -4.49 10.33 -0.08
N VAL A 88 -4.82 9.67 -1.19
CA VAL A 88 -4.70 10.23 -2.53
C VAL A 88 -5.82 11.23 -2.77
N ASP A 89 -5.43 12.40 -3.25
CA ASP A 89 -6.32 13.51 -3.60
C ASP A 89 -5.84 14.03 -4.96
N PRO A 90 -6.64 13.93 -6.04
CA PRO A 90 -8.02 13.40 -6.12
C PRO A 90 -8.13 11.86 -6.02
N ILE A 91 -9.22 11.34 -5.47
CA ILE A 91 -9.40 9.90 -5.19
C ILE A 91 -9.62 9.05 -6.45
N GLU A 92 -10.12 9.65 -7.52
CA GLU A 92 -10.39 9.04 -8.82
C GLU A 92 -9.14 8.41 -9.42
N LEU A 93 -7.97 8.98 -9.11
CA LEU A 93 -6.68 8.46 -9.57
C LEU A 93 -6.37 7.07 -8.99
N ALA A 94 -6.77 6.78 -7.76
CA ALA A 94 -6.38 5.56 -7.04
C ALA A 94 -7.50 4.52 -6.89
N VAL A 95 -8.77 4.91 -7.10
CA VAL A 95 -9.93 4.07 -6.80
C VAL A 95 -9.98 2.77 -7.60
N TRP A 96 -9.45 2.77 -8.83
CA TRP A 96 -9.49 1.63 -9.74
C TRP A 96 -8.27 0.70 -9.62
N LEU A 97 -7.18 1.15 -8.99
CA LEU A 97 -5.95 0.36 -8.86
C LEU A 97 -6.15 -0.97 -8.12
N PRO A 98 -6.86 -1.03 -6.96
CA PRO A 98 -7.12 -2.30 -6.30
C PRO A 98 -7.90 -3.29 -7.18
N ALA A 99 -8.81 -2.79 -8.02
CA ALA A 99 -9.56 -3.63 -8.95
C ALA A 99 -8.66 -4.17 -10.07
N LEU A 100 -7.75 -3.34 -10.60
CA LEU A 100 -6.77 -3.77 -11.59
C LEU A 100 -5.80 -4.83 -11.01
N CYS A 101 -5.23 -4.58 -9.84
CA CYS A 101 -4.32 -5.54 -9.19
C CYS A 101 -4.99 -6.89 -8.94
N ARG A 102 -6.29 -6.89 -8.57
CA ARG A 102 -7.07 -8.13 -8.43
C ARG A 102 -7.22 -8.87 -9.76
N LYS A 103 -7.59 -8.16 -10.83
CA LYS A 103 -7.81 -8.77 -12.15
C LYS A 103 -6.54 -9.45 -12.68
N MET A 104 -5.37 -8.88 -12.36
CA MET A 104 -4.07 -9.41 -12.76
C MET A 104 -3.42 -10.32 -11.70
N GLU A 105 -4.14 -10.63 -10.60
CA GLU A 105 -3.65 -11.43 -9.47
C GLU A 105 -2.36 -10.92 -8.79
N VAL A 106 -2.10 -9.62 -8.91
CA VAL A 106 -0.95 -8.96 -8.29
C VAL A 106 -1.27 -8.62 -6.82
N PRO A 107 -0.42 -9.00 -5.86
CA PRO A 107 -0.57 -8.61 -4.46
C PRO A 107 -0.51 -7.09 -4.28
N TYR A 108 -1.47 -6.53 -3.55
CA TYR A 108 -1.49 -5.10 -3.25
C TYR A 108 -1.70 -4.84 -1.76
N CYS A 109 -1.14 -3.74 -1.26
CA CYS A 109 -1.38 -3.28 0.10
C CYS A 109 -1.72 -1.79 0.13
N ILE A 110 -2.58 -1.40 1.08
CA ILE A 110 -3.00 -0.01 1.25
C ILE A 110 -2.38 0.57 2.53
N VAL A 111 -1.51 1.56 2.39
CA VAL A 111 -0.70 2.10 3.48
C VAL A 111 -1.15 3.52 3.84
N LYS A 112 -1.08 3.83 5.14
CA LYS A 112 -1.31 5.18 5.66
C LYS A 112 -0.16 6.13 5.31
N GLY A 113 -0.47 7.17 4.56
CA GLY A 113 0.34 8.37 4.34
C GLY A 113 1.11 8.35 3.03
N LYS A 114 0.64 9.10 2.04
CA LYS A 114 1.32 9.34 0.75
C LYS A 114 2.65 10.07 0.94
N ALA A 115 2.76 10.87 2.00
CA ALA A 115 4.00 11.51 2.41
C ALA A 115 5.06 10.48 2.81
N ARG A 116 4.67 9.42 3.55
CA ARG A 116 5.60 8.36 3.96
C ARG A 116 6.12 7.57 2.76
N LEU A 117 5.27 7.29 1.78
CA LEU A 117 5.70 6.69 0.51
C LEU A 117 6.62 7.65 -0.28
N GLY A 118 6.29 8.95 -0.28
CA GLY A 118 7.10 10.01 -0.89
C GLY A 118 8.53 10.06 -0.35
N SER A 119 8.69 9.97 0.97
CA SER A 119 10.00 9.97 1.63
C SER A 119 10.93 8.83 1.20
N ILE A 120 10.37 7.70 0.73
CA ILE A 120 11.18 6.61 0.17
C ILE A 120 11.76 7.02 -1.18
N VAL A 121 10.95 7.61 -2.04
CA VAL A 121 11.34 7.98 -3.41
C VAL A 121 11.95 9.38 -3.53
N LEU A 122 12.27 10.02 -2.40
CA LEU A 122 12.82 11.38 -2.34
C LEU A 122 11.91 12.43 -3.01
N LYS A 123 10.58 12.22 -2.96
CA LYS A 123 9.56 13.18 -3.40
C LYS A 123 8.71 13.61 -2.20
N LYS A 124 8.03 14.75 -2.31
CA LYS A 124 7.07 15.22 -1.28
C LYS A 124 5.93 14.22 -1.06
N THR A 125 5.47 13.59 -2.14
CA THR A 125 4.35 12.65 -2.13
C THR A 125 4.55 11.56 -3.17
N ALA A 126 4.11 10.34 -2.86
CA ALA A 126 3.95 9.27 -3.83
C ALA A 126 2.60 8.59 -3.61
N THR A 127 1.82 8.42 -4.68
CA THR A 127 0.50 7.79 -4.63
C THR A 127 0.60 6.26 -4.66
N VAL A 128 1.50 5.73 -5.49
CA VAL A 128 1.71 4.29 -5.68
C VAL A 128 3.19 4.00 -5.79
N LEU A 129 3.63 2.89 -5.19
CA LEU A 129 4.95 2.30 -5.36
C LEU A 129 4.83 0.84 -5.81
N CYS A 130 5.81 0.35 -6.55
CA CYS A 130 5.86 -1.02 -7.03
C CYS A 130 7.27 -1.60 -6.93
N LEU A 131 7.37 -2.87 -6.54
CA LEU A 131 8.58 -3.67 -6.67
C LEU A 131 8.40 -4.65 -7.84
N THR A 132 9.34 -4.63 -8.79
CA THR A 132 9.34 -5.55 -9.94
C THR A 132 10.26 -6.75 -9.71
N THR A 133 11.38 -6.52 -9.02
CA THR A 133 12.33 -7.58 -8.66
C THR A 133 12.96 -7.22 -7.32
N VAL A 134 13.34 -8.25 -6.58
CA VAL A 134 13.99 -8.15 -5.27
C VAL A 134 15.31 -8.92 -5.36
N LYS A 135 16.34 -8.49 -4.62
CA LYS A 135 17.60 -9.23 -4.50
C LYS A 135 17.36 -10.58 -3.82
N ASN A 136 18.22 -11.55 -4.10
CA ASN A 136 18.06 -12.90 -3.54
C ASN A 136 18.13 -12.91 -2.00
N GLU A 137 18.96 -12.03 -1.41
CA GLU A 137 19.13 -11.86 0.04
C GLU A 137 17.81 -11.50 0.76
N ASP A 138 17.01 -10.62 0.14
CA ASP A 138 15.77 -10.13 0.75
C ASP A 138 14.53 -10.97 0.37
N LYS A 139 14.70 -11.98 -0.49
CA LYS A 139 13.58 -12.76 -1.06
C LYS A 139 12.76 -13.47 0.02
N MET A 140 13.41 -14.00 1.06
CA MET A 140 12.71 -14.68 2.16
C MET A 140 11.86 -13.72 2.99
N GLU A 141 12.38 -12.54 3.31
CA GLU A 141 11.62 -11.50 4.04
C GLU A 141 10.45 -11.00 3.18
N PHE A 142 10.70 -10.80 1.89
CA PHE A 142 9.68 -10.38 0.94
C PHE A 142 8.54 -11.39 0.79
N SER A 143 8.83 -12.69 0.70
CA SER A 143 7.80 -13.74 0.64
C SER A 143 6.87 -13.74 1.86
N LYS A 144 7.42 -13.55 3.07
CA LYS A 144 6.62 -13.44 4.30
C LYS A 144 5.68 -12.23 4.26
N ILE A 145 6.18 -11.10 3.77
CA ILE A 145 5.39 -9.87 3.61
C ILE A 145 4.29 -10.09 2.57
N LEU A 146 4.60 -10.74 1.44
CA LEU A 146 3.63 -11.04 0.38
C LEU A 146 2.49 -11.92 0.87
N GLU A 147 2.79 -13.00 1.60
CA GLU A 147 1.79 -13.90 2.16
C GLU A 147 0.86 -13.16 3.12
N ALA A 148 1.43 -12.39 4.06
CA ALA A 148 0.67 -11.57 4.98
C ALA A 148 -0.22 -10.53 4.27
N ILE A 149 0.23 -9.97 3.14
CA ILE A 149 -0.55 -9.02 2.34
C ILE A 149 -1.68 -9.74 1.60
N LYS A 150 -1.42 -10.88 0.96
CA LYS A 150 -2.42 -11.66 0.21
C LYS A 150 -3.60 -12.05 1.11
N THR A 151 -3.33 -12.61 2.29
CA THR A 151 -4.37 -13.01 3.26
C THR A 151 -5.21 -11.83 3.74
N ASN A 152 -4.64 -10.63 3.79
CA ASN A 152 -5.34 -9.46 4.32
C ASN A 152 -6.10 -8.65 3.26
N PHE A 153 -5.61 -8.60 2.03
CA PHE A 153 -6.20 -7.76 0.98
C PHE A 153 -6.81 -8.54 -0.17
N ASN A 154 -6.10 -9.53 -0.72
CA ASN A 154 -6.56 -10.23 -1.91
C ASN A 154 -7.69 -11.21 -1.56
N ASP A 155 -7.50 -12.02 -0.52
CA ASP A 155 -8.45 -13.08 -0.14
C ASP A 155 -9.68 -12.53 0.56
N LYS A 156 -9.50 -11.50 1.41
CA LYS A 156 -10.60 -10.84 2.14
C LYS A 156 -11.33 -9.77 1.34
N ASN A 157 -10.92 -9.51 0.10
CA ASN A 157 -11.48 -8.40 -0.69
C ASN A 157 -13.00 -8.52 -0.88
N ASP A 158 -13.50 -9.72 -1.16
CA ASP A 158 -14.93 -9.92 -1.43
C ASP A 158 -15.80 -9.69 -0.19
N GLU A 159 -15.31 -10.07 0.99
CA GLU A 159 -15.96 -9.70 2.25
C GLU A 159 -15.92 -8.18 2.47
N ASN A 160 -14.75 -7.57 2.23
CA ASN A 160 -14.54 -6.15 2.44
C ASN A 160 -15.34 -5.27 1.48
N ARG A 161 -15.66 -5.76 0.27
CA ARG A 161 -16.57 -5.10 -0.67
C ARG A 161 -18.02 -5.17 -0.23
N LYS A 162 -18.44 -6.28 0.40
CA LYS A 162 -19.83 -6.51 0.83
C LYS A 162 -20.15 -5.83 2.16
N LYS A 163 -19.17 -5.67 3.03
CA LYS A 163 -19.30 -4.98 4.32
C LYS A 163 -19.31 -3.47 4.10
N TRP A 164 -20.42 -2.82 4.42
CA TRP A 164 -20.49 -1.36 4.45
C TRP A 164 -19.93 -0.85 5.78
N GLY A 165 -18.93 0.02 5.70
CA GLY A 165 -18.44 0.77 6.84
C GLY A 165 -19.33 1.97 7.16
N GLY A 166 -19.13 2.58 8.32
CA GLY A 166 -19.92 3.73 8.78
C GLY A 166 -20.92 3.35 9.86
N GLY A 167 -21.89 4.23 10.14
CA GLY A 167 -22.91 3.99 11.16
C GLY A 167 -22.42 4.08 12.61
N ILE A 168 -21.15 4.44 12.84
CA ILE A 168 -20.62 4.65 14.18
C ILE A 168 -21.18 5.97 14.71
N MET A 169 -22.13 5.88 15.65
CA MET A 169 -22.71 7.06 16.29
C MET A 169 -21.68 7.81 17.12
N GLY A 170 -21.89 9.10 17.38
CA GLY A 170 -21.02 9.89 18.25
C GLY A 170 -20.96 9.36 19.69
N SER A 171 -19.88 9.67 20.41
CA SER A 171 -19.61 9.17 21.77
C SER A 171 -20.77 9.40 22.75
N LYS A 172 -21.40 10.59 22.70
CA LYS A 172 -22.57 10.93 23.51
C LYS A 172 -23.78 10.04 23.22
N SER A 173 -24.02 9.74 21.95
CA SER A 173 -25.13 8.87 21.53
C SER A 173 -24.87 7.42 21.97
N GLN A 174 -23.66 6.92 21.77
CA GLN A 174 -23.27 5.57 22.22
C GLN A 174 -23.42 5.42 23.74
N ALA A 175 -22.98 6.41 24.51
CA ALA A 175 -23.11 6.40 25.98
C ALA A 175 -24.58 6.36 26.43
N ARG A 176 -25.46 7.15 25.77
CA ARG A 176 -26.90 7.15 26.05
C ARG A 176 -27.54 5.81 25.72
N THR A 177 -27.22 5.22 24.57
CA THR A 177 -27.74 3.89 24.18
C THR A 177 -27.26 2.82 25.16
N LYS A 178 -25.97 2.81 25.52
CA LYS A 178 -25.41 1.85 26.49
C LYS A 178 -26.03 1.99 27.89
N ALA A 179 -26.31 3.21 28.34
CA ALA A 179 -27.00 3.44 29.61
C ALA A 179 -28.44 2.90 29.59
N LYS A 180 -29.16 3.09 28.48
CA LYS A 180 -30.50 2.53 28.27
C LYS A 180 -30.48 1.00 28.23
N GLU A 181 -29.59 0.41 27.45
CA GLU A 181 -29.42 -1.05 27.36
C GLU A 181 -29.12 -1.67 28.72
N ARG A 182 -28.25 -1.03 29.53
CA ARG A 182 -27.96 -1.48 30.88
C ARG A 182 -29.17 -1.45 31.80
N LEU A 183 -30.03 -0.43 31.67
CA LEU A 183 -31.25 -0.31 32.47
C LEU A 183 -32.28 -1.37 32.05
N LEU A 184 -32.48 -1.54 30.74
CA LEU A 184 -33.39 -2.53 30.17
C LEU A 184 -32.97 -3.97 30.55
N ALA A 185 -31.67 -4.25 30.52
CA ALA A 185 -31.13 -5.55 30.93
C ALA A 185 -31.34 -5.83 32.43
N LYS A 186 -31.24 -4.81 33.28
CA LYS A 186 -31.56 -4.94 34.72
C LYS A 186 -33.05 -5.23 34.94
N GLU A 187 -33.93 -4.52 34.24
CA GLU A 187 -35.37 -4.73 34.32
C GLU A 187 -35.78 -6.12 33.81
N ALA A 188 -35.20 -6.56 32.68
CA ALA A 188 -35.44 -7.90 32.14
C ALA A 188 -34.93 -9.01 33.08
N ALA A 189 -33.78 -8.82 33.73
CA ALA A 189 -33.25 -9.78 34.70
C ALA A 189 -34.15 -9.89 35.94
N GLN A 190 -34.68 -8.76 36.43
CA GLN A 190 -35.61 -8.74 37.55
C GLN A 190 -36.98 -9.34 37.21
N ARG A 191 -37.41 -9.28 35.94
CA ARG A 191 -38.65 -9.91 35.45
C ARG A 191 -38.55 -11.41 35.21
N MET A 192 -37.34 -11.94 35.04
CA MET A 192 -37.10 -13.37 34.78
C MET A 192 -36.84 -14.18 36.06
N THR A 193 -36.61 -13.50 37.19
CA THR A 193 -36.69 -14.06 38.56
C THR A 193 -38.08 -13.86 39.12
#